data_AF-A0A1H1XW46-F1
#
_entry.id   AF-A0A1H1XW46-F1
#
_cell.length_a   1.000
_cell.length_b   1.000
_cell.length_c   1.000
_cell.angle_alpha   90.00
_cell.angle_beta   90.00
_cell.angle_gamma   90.00
#
_symmetry.space_group_name_H-M   'P 1'
#
loop_
_entity.id
_entity.type
_entity.pdbx_description
1 polymer ?
#
loop_
_entity_poly.entity_id
_entity_poly.type
_entity_poly.pdbx_seq_one_letter_code
_entity_poly.pdbx_strand_id
1 'polypeptide(L)'
;MDAELGSWRDGRARSAITDFVRRVTTEGGADYVDPAERVAVVDNDGTLWTEKPMQIEIGFILQRLAAMAEQAPDLRERQPWKAAYMHDYDWLGGAITQHYRGDDADLTVLMGGFLRAFAGMSAEDYLAASGEYLRHGSHPTLGRGFGQCAYPPMVELLRYLEAHDFTVYIASGGDRDFIRAISDEVYGIPAERVIGSSNALEYQEDERGASVVYRARPDVFDDGPVKAVRIWSRVGRRPILSAGNANGDIPMLEFTGGPSLPALRLVVLHDDEEREFAYTDGAEELLERAERGGWTVVSVRDDWTTVFR
;
A
#
# COMPACT_ATOMS: atom_id res chain seq x y z
N MET A 1 -25.76 -1.23 -10.65
CA MET A 1 -25.39 -2.65 -10.61
C MET A 1 -24.86 -2.85 -9.21
N ASP A 2 -25.51 -3.70 -8.41
CA ASP A 2 -24.98 -4.08 -7.12
C ASP A 2 -23.61 -4.71 -7.39
N ALA A 3 -22.54 -4.09 -6.89
CA ALA A 3 -21.21 -4.67 -7.01
C ALA A 3 -21.22 -5.97 -6.21
N GLU A 4 -20.81 -7.09 -6.80
CA GLU A 4 -20.77 -8.39 -6.13
C GLU A 4 -19.34 -8.74 -5.72
N LEU A 5 -19.20 -9.43 -4.58
CA LEU A 5 -17.94 -10.02 -4.10
C LEU A 5 -17.69 -11.36 -4.82
N GLY A 6 -17.69 -11.36 -6.16
CA GLY A 6 -17.70 -12.55 -7.00
C GLY A 6 -16.45 -13.42 -6.90
N SER A 7 -15.31 -12.81 -6.60
CA SER A 7 -14.03 -13.49 -6.38
C SER A 7 -13.86 -14.01 -4.94
N TRP A 8 -14.81 -13.72 -4.04
CA TRP A 8 -14.80 -14.21 -2.66
C TRP A 8 -15.61 -15.49 -2.51
N ARG A 9 -14.98 -16.54 -1.98
CA ARG A 9 -15.67 -17.78 -1.61
C ARG A 9 -16.68 -17.50 -0.49
N ASP A 10 -17.75 -18.28 -0.48
CA ASP A 10 -18.68 -18.29 0.64
C ASP A 10 -17.95 -18.81 1.89
N GLY A 11 -17.91 -17.99 2.94
CA GLY A 11 -17.10 -18.28 4.10
C GLY A 11 -17.14 -17.14 5.12
N ARG A 12 -16.38 -17.32 6.21
CA ARG A 12 -16.37 -16.39 7.34
C ARG A 12 -16.00 -14.96 6.91
N ALA A 13 -14.99 -14.82 6.05
CA ALA A 13 -14.54 -13.51 5.59
C ALA A 13 -15.62 -12.76 4.81
N ARG A 14 -16.20 -13.40 3.78
CA ARG A 14 -17.28 -12.81 2.99
C ARG A 14 -18.50 -12.47 3.83
N SER A 15 -18.93 -13.38 4.71
CA SER A 15 -20.06 -13.13 5.62
C SER A 15 -19.79 -11.95 6.55
N ALA A 16 -18.59 -11.84 7.13
CA ALA A 16 -18.22 -10.71 7.99
C ALA A 16 -18.33 -9.37 7.25
N ILE A 17 -17.86 -9.30 6.00
CA ILE A 17 -17.97 -8.12 5.15
C ILE A 17 -19.44 -7.77 4.88
N THR A 18 -20.21 -8.72 4.34
CA THR A 18 -21.60 -8.45 3.94
C THR A 18 -22.49 -8.13 5.14
N ASP A 19 -22.29 -8.82 6.27
CA ASP A 19 -23.05 -8.55 7.49
C ASP A 19 -22.69 -7.20 8.11
N PHE A 20 -21.41 -6.83 8.12
CA PHE A 20 -21.01 -5.52 8.61
C PHE A 20 -21.62 -4.39 7.78
N VAL A 21 -21.46 -4.47 6.45
CA VAL A 21 -22.01 -3.46 5.53
C VAL A 21 -23.52 -3.37 5.68
N ARG A 22 -24.24 -4.49 5.75
CA ARG A 22 -25.69 -4.51 6.01
C ARG A 22 -26.03 -3.80 7.32
N ARG A 23 -25.35 -4.10 8.43
CA ARG A 23 -25.64 -3.51 9.74
C ARG A 23 -25.47 -1.99 9.76
N VAL A 24 -24.39 -1.48 9.16
CA VAL A 24 -24.09 -0.04 9.19
C VAL A 24 -24.84 0.78 8.15
N THR A 25 -25.48 0.13 7.18
CA THR A 25 -26.28 0.80 6.13
C THR A 25 -27.79 0.67 6.32
N THR A 26 -28.26 -0.23 7.19
CA THR A 26 -29.70 -0.39 7.48
C THR A 26 -30.23 0.77 8.33
N GLU A 27 -30.96 1.69 7.72
CA GLU A 27 -31.57 2.84 8.40
C GLU A 27 -32.43 2.41 9.60
N GLY A 28 -32.29 3.14 10.72
CA GLY A 28 -32.99 2.83 11.97
C GLY A 28 -32.41 1.65 12.77
N GLY A 29 -31.38 0.97 12.25
CA GLY A 29 -30.63 -0.05 12.97
C GLY A 29 -29.73 0.53 14.07
N ALA A 30 -29.39 -0.28 15.08
CA ALA A 30 -28.53 0.14 16.20
C ALA A 30 -27.10 0.49 15.76
N ASP A 31 -26.61 -0.13 14.70
CA ASP A 31 -25.27 0.07 14.14
C ASP A 31 -25.27 1.05 12.95
N TYR A 32 -26.41 1.67 12.61
CA TYR A 32 -26.53 2.55 11.44
C TYR A 32 -25.52 3.69 11.51
N VAL A 33 -24.81 3.91 10.40
CA VAL A 33 -23.84 5.00 10.24
C VAL A 33 -24.28 5.85 9.04
N ASP A 34 -24.34 7.17 9.23
CA ASP A 34 -24.64 8.10 8.14
C ASP A 34 -23.62 7.95 7.00
N PRO A 35 -24.03 8.04 5.72
CA PRO A 35 -23.13 7.90 4.57
C PRO A 35 -21.85 8.74 4.67
N ALA A 36 -21.95 9.98 5.18
CA ALA A 36 -20.81 10.88 5.36
C ALA A 36 -19.76 10.40 6.39
N GLU A 37 -20.11 9.45 7.25
CA GLU A 37 -19.26 8.84 8.27
C GLU A 37 -18.75 7.45 7.88
N ARG A 38 -19.20 6.89 6.74
CA ARG A 38 -18.79 5.56 6.25
C ARG A 38 -17.43 5.62 5.56
N VAL A 39 -16.38 5.76 6.36
CA VAL A 39 -15.00 5.77 5.85
C VAL A 39 -14.41 4.36 5.92
N ALA A 40 -13.79 3.93 4.82
CA ALA A 40 -12.94 2.75 4.77
C ALA A 40 -11.49 3.13 4.40
N VAL A 41 -10.51 2.44 4.99
CA VAL A 41 -9.08 2.62 4.67
C VAL A 41 -8.44 1.27 4.36
N VAL A 42 -7.60 1.21 3.34
CA VAL A 42 -6.90 -0.04 2.97
C VAL A 42 -5.43 0.24 2.73
N ASP A 43 -4.53 -0.65 3.13
CA ASP A 43 -3.14 -0.61 2.64
C ASP A 43 -3.10 -1.00 1.15
N ASN A 44 -1.95 -0.79 0.51
CA ASN A 44 -1.69 -1.10 -0.90
C ASN A 44 -0.81 -2.36 -1.06
N ASP A 45 0.46 -2.30 -0.66
CA ASP A 45 1.39 -3.43 -0.78
C ASP A 45 0.94 -4.61 0.09
N GLY A 46 0.84 -5.81 -0.49
CA GLY A 46 0.31 -7.01 0.17
C GLY A 46 -1.22 -7.01 0.41
N THR A 47 -1.89 -5.86 0.32
CA THR A 47 -3.35 -5.75 0.58
C THR A 47 -4.18 -5.54 -0.68
N LEU A 48 -3.76 -4.67 -1.61
CA LEU A 48 -4.43 -4.44 -2.90
C LEU A 48 -3.70 -5.08 -4.08
N TRP A 49 -2.39 -5.26 -3.96
CA TRP A 49 -1.54 -5.97 -4.93
C TRP A 49 -0.40 -6.71 -4.24
N THR A 50 0.33 -7.54 -4.98
CA THR A 50 1.46 -8.30 -4.41
C THR A 50 2.68 -7.43 -4.10
N GLU A 51 3.35 -7.78 -3.00
CA GLU A 51 4.59 -7.14 -2.53
C GLU A 51 5.79 -8.10 -2.54
N LYS A 52 5.60 -9.34 -3.02
CA LYS A 52 6.67 -10.34 -3.09
C LYS A 52 7.09 -10.58 -4.54
N PRO A 53 8.39 -10.80 -4.80
CA PRO A 53 9.47 -10.99 -3.83
C PRO A 53 9.97 -9.67 -3.19
N MET A 54 9.51 -8.53 -3.68
CA MET A 54 9.89 -7.19 -3.24
C MET A 54 8.79 -6.20 -3.64
N GLN A 55 8.57 -5.15 -2.84
CA GLN A 55 7.59 -4.11 -3.20
C GLN A 55 7.91 -3.55 -4.59
N ILE A 56 6.85 -3.34 -5.39
CA ILE A 56 6.98 -2.88 -6.78
C ILE A 56 7.69 -1.51 -6.86
N GLU A 57 7.42 -0.62 -5.91
CA GLU A 57 8.09 0.69 -5.81
C GLU A 57 9.61 0.58 -5.64
N ILE A 58 10.10 -0.41 -4.88
CA ILE A 58 11.55 -0.58 -4.71
C ILE A 58 12.20 -0.89 -6.06
N GLY A 59 11.55 -1.68 -6.92
CA GLY A 59 12.02 -1.92 -8.29
C GLY A 59 12.17 -0.63 -9.10
N PHE A 60 11.19 0.29 -8.99
CA PHE A 60 11.22 1.59 -9.64
C PHE A 60 12.40 2.46 -9.14
N ILE A 61 12.58 2.52 -7.82
CA ILE A 61 13.67 3.29 -7.21
C ILE A 61 15.03 2.71 -7.64
N LEU A 62 15.19 1.39 -7.64
CA LEU A 62 16.44 0.73 -8.06
C LEU A 62 16.77 0.99 -9.53
N GLN A 63 15.78 0.96 -10.43
CA GLN A 63 15.99 1.33 -11.83
C GLN A 63 16.50 2.76 -11.95
N ARG A 64 15.95 3.68 -11.15
CA ARG A 64 16.40 5.07 -11.11
C ARG A 64 17.83 5.20 -10.59
N LEU A 65 18.19 4.49 -9.52
CA LEU A 65 19.55 4.49 -8.97
C LEU A 65 20.57 3.91 -9.97
N ALA A 66 20.22 2.82 -10.67
CA ALA A 66 21.07 2.26 -11.72
C ALA A 66 21.31 3.28 -12.85
N ALA A 67 20.26 3.95 -13.33
CA ALA A 67 20.38 4.99 -14.36
C ALA A 67 21.23 6.19 -13.91
N MET A 68 21.16 6.58 -12.64
CA MET A 68 22.06 7.60 -12.08
C MET A 68 23.54 7.13 -12.13
N ALA A 69 23.80 5.87 -11.82
CA ALA A 69 25.15 5.29 -11.86
C ALA A 69 25.70 5.11 -13.29
N GLU A 70 24.82 4.91 -14.28
CA GLU A 70 25.20 4.95 -15.69
C GLU A 70 25.75 6.33 -16.07
N GLN A 71 25.07 7.39 -15.64
CA GLN A 71 25.41 8.79 -15.94
C GLN A 71 26.62 9.31 -15.13
N ALA A 72 26.80 8.82 -13.90
CA ALA A 72 27.86 9.24 -12.99
C ALA A 72 28.71 8.04 -12.52
N PRO A 73 29.87 7.79 -13.15
CA PRO A 73 30.68 6.60 -12.87
C PRO A 73 31.15 6.45 -11.41
N ASP A 74 31.27 7.54 -10.64
CA ASP A 74 31.63 7.49 -9.22
C ASP A 74 30.55 6.81 -8.36
N LEU A 75 29.28 6.88 -8.77
CA LEU A 75 28.18 6.21 -8.07
C LEU A 75 28.25 4.68 -8.22
N ARG A 76 28.92 4.15 -9.24
CA ARG A 76 29.06 2.70 -9.44
C ARG A 76 29.87 2.02 -8.34
N GLU A 77 30.66 2.78 -7.58
CA GLU A 77 31.43 2.28 -6.44
C GLU A 77 30.82 2.63 -5.07
N ARG A 78 29.61 3.22 -5.05
CA ARG A 78 28.97 3.71 -3.83
C ARG A 78 27.61 3.06 -3.59
N GLN A 79 27.39 2.51 -2.41
CA GLN A 79 26.05 2.02 -2.04
C GLN A 79 25.06 3.19 -1.83
N PRO A 80 23.78 3.01 -2.17
CA PRO A 80 23.16 1.81 -2.77
C PRO A 80 23.19 1.75 -4.31
N TRP A 81 23.75 2.78 -4.98
CA TRP A 81 23.81 2.83 -6.46
C TRP A 81 24.61 1.69 -7.06
N LYS A 82 25.70 1.26 -6.42
CA LYS A 82 26.49 0.09 -6.80
C LYS A 82 25.62 -1.17 -6.87
N ALA A 83 24.88 -1.47 -5.80
CA ALA A 83 24.01 -2.64 -5.76
C ALA A 83 22.91 -2.58 -6.83
N ALA A 84 22.28 -1.41 -7.00
CA ALA A 84 21.27 -1.21 -8.03
C ALA A 84 21.84 -1.42 -9.45
N TYR A 85 23.00 -0.84 -9.75
CA TYR A 85 23.68 -0.94 -11.05
C TYR A 85 24.16 -2.35 -11.37
N MET A 86 24.63 -3.10 -10.36
CA MET A 86 25.13 -4.47 -10.52
C MET A 86 24.03 -5.53 -10.38
N HIS A 87 22.78 -5.13 -10.12
CA HIS A 87 21.67 -6.02 -9.78
C HIS A 87 22.00 -6.96 -8.61
N ASP A 88 22.65 -6.42 -7.58
CA ASP A 88 23.05 -7.16 -6.37
C ASP A 88 21.85 -7.32 -5.41
N TYR A 89 20.95 -8.23 -5.78
CA TYR A 89 19.75 -8.54 -4.99
C TYR A 89 20.07 -9.17 -3.64
N ASP A 90 21.24 -9.78 -3.48
CA ASP A 90 21.69 -10.35 -2.20
C ASP A 90 21.99 -9.24 -1.20
N TRP A 91 22.70 -8.18 -1.61
CA TRP A 91 22.92 -7.02 -0.73
C TRP A 91 21.60 -6.28 -0.42
N LEU A 92 20.74 -6.10 -1.43
CA LEU A 92 19.46 -5.42 -1.27
C LEU A 92 18.51 -6.17 -0.32
N GLY A 93 18.33 -7.48 -0.52
CA GLY A 93 17.55 -8.33 0.39
C GLY A 93 18.23 -8.50 1.76
N GLY A 94 19.56 -8.50 1.79
CA GLY A 94 20.36 -8.51 3.01
C GLY A 94 20.16 -7.28 3.87
N ALA A 95 20.04 -6.08 3.28
CA ALA A 95 19.76 -4.84 4.01
C ALA A 95 18.42 -4.89 4.75
N ILE A 96 17.39 -5.46 4.12
CA ILE A 96 16.06 -5.65 4.71
C ILE A 96 16.10 -6.73 5.81
N THR A 97 16.80 -7.85 5.55
CA THR A 97 16.90 -8.96 6.52
C THR A 97 17.68 -8.57 7.78
N GLN A 98 18.75 -7.77 7.63
CA GLN A 98 19.55 -7.27 8.75
C GLN A 98 18.75 -6.31 9.63
N HIS A 99 17.92 -5.45 9.03
CA HIS A 99 17.00 -4.58 9.75
C HIS A 99 16.05 -5.36 10.67
N TYR A 100 15.45 -6.45 10.18
CA TYR A 100 14.60 -7.31 11.03
C TYR A 100 15.35 -7.94 12.22
N ARG A 101 16.69 -7.98 12.17
CA ARG A 101 17.54 -8.43 13.27
C ARG A 101 18.09 -7.28 14.14
N GLY A 102 17.64 -6.05 13.88
CA GLY A 102 18.02 -4.84 14.60
C GLY A 102 19.32 -4.18 14.12
N ASP A 103 19.83 -4.55 12.94
CA ASP A 103 20.97 -3.87 12.30
C ASP A 103 20.49 -3.00 11.13
N ASP A 104 20.47 -1.69 11.37
CA ASP A 104 19.94 -0.69 10.43
C ASP A 104 21.01 -0.07 9.53
N ALA A 105 22.27 -0.54 9.58
CA ALA A 105 23.38 0.14 8.91
C ALA A 105 23.19 0.21 7.38
N ASP A 106 22.96 -0.94 6.75
CA ASP A 106 22.74 -1.03 5.30
C ASP A 106 21.38 -0.42 4.90
N LEU A 107 20.36 -0.57 5.74
CA LEU A 107 19.06 0.07 5.51
C LEU A 107 19.17 1.60 5.49
N THR A 108 19.96 2.19 6.40
CA THR A 108 20.21 3.64 6.43
C THR A 108 20.89 4.11 5.15
N VAL A 109 21.85 3.33 4.64
CA VAL A 109 22.52 3.63 3.36
C VAL A 109 21.53 3.56 2.20
N LEU A 110 20.72 2.49 2.15
CA LEU A 110 19.68 2.29 1.14
C LEU A 110 18.69 3.46 1.11
N MET A 111 18.14 3.82 2.27
CA MET A 111 17.22 4.95 2.43
C MET A 111 17.86 6.28 2.00
N GLY A 112 19.15 6.48 2.28
CA GLY A 112 19.88 7.65 1.80
C GLY A 112 19.91 7.75 0.27
N GLY A 113 20.01 6.62 -0.44
CA GLY A 113 19.87 6.59 -1.90
C GLY A 113 18.45 6.87 -2.36
N PHE A 114 17.45 6.27 -1.71
CA PHE A 114 16.03 6.44 -2.05
C PHE A 114 15.60 7.91 -1.97
N LEU A 115 16.02 8.63 -0.92
CA LEU A 115 15.78 10.07 -0.79
C LEU A 115 16.32 10.88 -1.98
N ARG A 116 17.43 10.43 -2.58
CA ARG A 116 18.09 11.15 -3.69
C ARG A 116 17.61 10.74 -5.07
N ALA A 117 16.96 9.58 -5.22
CA ALA A 117 16.61 9.00 -6.51
C ALA A 117 15.82 9.98 -7.40
N PHE A 118 14.89 10.72 -6.80
CA PHE A 118 13.98 11.63 -7.51
C PHE A 118 14.11 13.09 -7.09
N ALA A 119 15.15 13.43 -6.32
CA ALA A 119 15.35 14.81 -5.88
C ALA A 119 15.55 15.77 -7.07
N GLY A 120 14.84 16.89 -7.05
CA GLY A 120 14.81 17.89 -8.11
C GLY A 120 13.78 17.63 -9.22
N MET A 121 13.12 16.47 -9.22
CA MET A 121 12.05 16.17 -10.17
C MET A 121 10.76 16.88 -9.74
N SER A 122 9.99 17.40 -10.71
CA SER A 122 8.64 17.89 -10.43
C SER A 122 7.71 16.75 -10.03
N ALA A 123 6.67 17.03 -9.26
CA ALA A 123 5.67 16.03 -8.88
C ALA A 123 4.96 15.46 -10.11
N GLU A 124 4.73 16.29 -11.13
CA GLU A 124 4.15 15.89 -12.40
C GLU A 124 5.08 14.95 -13.20
N ASP A 125 6.37 15.26 -13.28
CA ASP A 125 7.35 14.37 -13.93
C ASP A 125 7.52 13.05 -13.19
N TYR A 126 7.51 13.09 -11.84
CA TYR A 126 7.57 11.89 -11.01
C TYR A 126 6.34 11.00 -11.24
N LEU A 127 5.14 11.60 -11.26
CA LEU A 127 3.89 10.89 -11.52
C LEU A 127 3.90 10.25 -12.93
N ALA A 128 4.40 10.98 -13.93
CA ALA A 128 4.54 10.48 -15.29
C ALA A 128 5.52 9.30 -15.38
N ALA A 129 6.70 9.42 -14.77
CA ALA A 129 7.72 8.36 -14.76
C ALA A 129 7.24 7.11 -14.01
N SER A 130 6.56 7.29 -12.87
CA SER A 130 5.96 6.20 -12.10
C SER A 130 4.88 5.48 -12.92
N GLY A 131 4.02 6.24 -13.59
CA GLY A 131 2.99 5.70 -14.47
C GLY A 131 3.53 4.96 -15.68
N GLU A 132 4.65 5.42 -16.26
CA GLU A 132 5.33 4.72 -17.35
C GLU A 132 5.90 3.38 -16.86
N TYR A 133 6.59 3.38 -15.72
CA TYR A 133 7.12 2.18 -15.09
C TYR A 133 6.02 1.14 -14.80
N LEU A 134 4.92 1.58 -14.21
CA LEU A 134 3.84 0.68 -13.79
C LEU A 134 3.04 0.09 -14.98
N ARG A 135 2.89 0.85 -16.07
CA ARG A 135 2.15 0.37 -17.26
C ARG A 135 2.97 -0.52 -18.19
N HIS A 136 4.29 -0.37 -18.21
CA HIS A 136 5.17 -1.13 -19.12
C HIS A 136 6.06 -2.15 -18.42
N GLY A 137 6.17 -2.06 -17.10
CA GLY A 137 6.93 -2.99 -16.28
C GLY A 137 6.20 -4.32 -16.07
N SER A 138 6.99 -5.33 -15.74
CA SER A 138 6.50 -6.68 -15.45
C SER A 138 7.11 -7.20 -14.15
N HIS A 139 6.28 -7.91 -13.40
CA HIS A 139 6.66 -8.59 -12.19
C HIS A 139 7.65 -9.74 -12.48
N PRO A 140 8.82 -9.77 -11.81
CA PRO A 140 9.93 -10.66 -12.20
C PRO A 140 9.63 -12.15 -11.98
N THR A 141 8.89 -12.49 -10.93
CA THR A 141 8.57 -13.89 -10.60
C THR A 141 7.27 -14.38 -11.26
N LEU A 142 6.22 -13.56 -11.22
CA LEU A 142 4.90 -13.89 -11.75
C LEU A 142 4.78 -13.79 -13.28
N GLY A 143 5.68 -13.05 -13.96
CA GLY A 143 5.65 -12.88 -15.41
C GLY A 143 4.45 -12.09 -15.93
N ARG A 144 3.88 -11.22 -15.09
CA ARG A 144 2.67 -10.41 -15.37
C ARG A 144 3.00 -8.92 -15.37
N GLY A 145 2.21 -8.10 -16.06
CA GLY A 145 2.33 -6.64 -15.93
C GLY A 145 1.97 -6.20 -14.51
N PHE A 146 2.57 -5.13 -13.98
CA PHE A 146 2.32 -4.71 -12.58
C PHE A 146 0.83 -4.43 -12.29
N GLY A 147 0.10 -3.81 -13.23
CA GLY A 147 -1.34 -3.60 -13.09
C GLY A 147 -2.17 -4.90 -13.01
N GLN A 148 -1.63 -6.03 -13.47
CA GLN A 148 -2.26 -7.35 -13.37
C GLN A 148 -1.92 -8.08 -12.05
N CYS A 149 -1.04 -7.51 -11.23
CA CYS A 149 -0.70 -8.02 -9.91
C CYS A 149 -1.64 -7.52 -8.80
N ALA A 150 -2.66 -6.71 -9.14
CA ALA A 150 -3.72 -6.33 -8.22
C ALA A 150 -4.64 -7.52 -7.93
N TYR A 151 -5.15 -7.59 -6.70
CA TYR A 151 -6.04 -8.66 -6.24
C TYR A 151 -7.51 -8.35 -6.62
N PRO A 152 -8.12 -9.09 -7.56
CA PRO A 152 -9.53 -8.92 -7.92
C PRO A 152 -10.48 -8.90 -6.72
N PRO A 153 -10.41 -9.82 -5.73
CA PRO A 153 -11.33 -9.79 -4.59
C PRO A 153 -11.24 -8.49 -3.79
N MET A 154 -10.05 -7.92 -3.63
CA MET A 154 -9.90 -6.66 -2.90
C MET A 154 -10.40 -5.47 -3.71
N VAL A 155 -10.18 -5.44 -5.03
CA VAL A 155 -10.77 -4.41 -5.90
C VAL A 155 -12.31 -4.49 -5.92
N GLU A 156 -12.87 -5.71 -5.94
CA GLU A 156 -14.31 -5.93 -5.79
C GLU A 156 -14.83 -5.42 -4.44
N LEU A 157 -14.09 -5.65 -3.35
CA LEU A 157 -14.42 -5.09 -2.04
C LEU A 157 -14.48 -3.56 -2.08
N LEU A 158 -13.53 -2.88 -2.74
CA LEU A 158 -13.58 -1.42 -2.86
C LEU A 158 -14.86 -0.95 -3.57
N ARG A 159 -15.22 -1.61 -4.69
CA ARG A 159 -16.45 -1.29 -5.43
C ARG A 159 -17.72 -1.63 -4.65
N TYR A 160 -17.72 -2.74 -3.92
CA TYR A 160 -18.80 -3.14 -3.03
C TYR A 160 -19.05 -2.08 -1.95
N LEU A 161 -17.98 -1.56 -1.34
CA LEU A 161 -18.07 -0.51 -0.33
C LEU A 161 -18.60 0.80 -0.92
N GLU A 162 -18.09 1.25 -2.07
CA GLU A 162 -18.59 2.46 -2.73
C GLU A 162 -20.07 2.34 -3.15
N ALA A 163 -20.51 1.16 -3.59
CA ALA A 163 -21.92 0.89 -3.91
C ALA A 163 -22.85 0.99 -2.67
N HIS A 164 -22.27 0.99 -1.46
CA HIS A 164 -22.95 1.13 -0.18
C HIS A 164 -22.61 2.47 0.53
N ASP A 165 -22.24 3.47 -0.27
CA ASP A 165 -21.91 4.85 0.12
C ASP A 165 -20.70 4.98 1.06
N PHE A 166 -19.78 4.03 1.05
CA PHE A 166 -18.50 4.24 1.71
C PHE A 166 -17.60 5.15 0.88
N THR A 167 -16.85 6.03 1.57
CA THR A 167 -15.69 6.68 0.99
C THR A 167 -14.44 5.87 1.32
N VAL A 168 -13.76 5.36 0.29
CA VAL A 168 -12.59 4.50 0.44
C VAL A 168 -11.29 5.27 0.20
N TYR A 169 -10.33 5.09 1.09
CA TYR A 169 -8.98 5.67 1.03
C TYR A 169 -7.92 4.58 1.01
N ILE A 170 -6.78 4.86 0.38
CA ILE A 170 -5.56 4.07 0.53
C ILE A 170 -4.68 4.75 1.59
N ALA A 171 -4.09 3.98 2.50
CA ALA A 171 -3.13 4.44 3.50
C ALA A 171 -1.93 3.49 3.54
N SER A 172 -0.79 3.91 2.98
CA SER A 172 0.31 3.00 2.67
C SER A 172 1.70 3.52 3.04
N GLY A 173 2.58 2.60 3.42
CA GLY A 173 3.99 2.89 3.63
C GLY A 173 4.74 3.29 2.34
N GLY A 174 4.22 2.93 1.16
CA GLY A 174 4.78 3.32 -0.14
C GLY A 174 4.60 4.81 -0.47
N ASP A 175 5.34 5.30 -1.47
CA ASP A 175 5.23 6.68 -1.93
C ASP A 175 3.84 6.98 -2.50
N ARG A 176 3.25 8.04 -1.96
CA ARG A 176 1.92 8.51 -2.28
C ARG A 176 1.73 8.75 -3.78
N ASP A 177 2.67 9.44 -4.43
CA ASP A 177 2.51 9.82 -5.83
C ASP A 177 2.87 8.66 -6.77
N PHE A 178 3.69 7.69 -6.33
CA PHE A 178 3.89 6.42 -7.03
C PHE A 178 2.57 5.65 -7.14
N ILE A 179 1.85 5.50 -6.01
CA ILE A 179 0.54 4.83 -5.97
C ILE A 179 -0.50 5.59 -6.81
N ARG A 180 -0.54 6.93 -6.69
CA ARG A 180 -1.47 7.79 -7.45
C ARG A 180 -1.33 7.68 -8.97
N ALA A 181 -0.17 7.25 -9.47
CA ALA A 181 0.06 7.11 -10.91
C ALA A 181 -0.86 6.07 -11.57
N ILE A 182 -1.37 5.10 -10.78
CA ILE A 182 -2.25 4.02 -11.26
C ILE A 182 -3.50 3.78 -10.41
N SER A 183 -3.66 4.43 -9.25
CA SER A 183 -4.73 4.08 -8.29
C SER A 183 -6.14 4.20 -8.87
N ASP A 184 -6.39 5.20 -9.71
CA ASP A 184 -7.69 5.37 -10.36
C ASP A 184 -7.91 4.29 -11.43
N GLU A 185 -6.89 3.99 -12.23
CA GLU A 185 -6.93 3.00 -13.30
C GLU A 185 -7.10 1.56 -12.77
N VAL A 186 -6.38 1.20 -11.72
CA VAL A 186 -6.30 -0.18 -11.20
C VAL A 186 -7.32 -0.43 -10.10
N TYR A 187 -7.54 0.54 -9.20
CA TYR A 187 -8.38 0.38 -8.01
C TYR A 187 -9.68 1.19 -8.07
N GLY A 188 -9.81 2.12 -9.02
CA GLY A 188 -10.92 3.08 -9.05
C GLY A 188 -10.88 4.09 -7.91
N ILE A 189 -9.71 4.33 -7.32
CA ILE A 189 -9.51 5.25 -6.19
C ILE A 189 -8.78 6.51 -6.69
N PRO A 190 -9.42 7.68 -6.63
CA PRO A 190 -8.84 8.91 -7.16
C PRO A 190 -7.68 9.40 -6.27
N ALA A 191 -6.79 10.21 -6.84
CA ALA A 191 -5.51 10.55 -6.23
C ALA A 191 -5.62 11.25 -4.87
N GLU A 192 -6.65 12.08 -4.66
CA GLU A 192 -6.91 12.77 -3.40
C GLU A 192 -7.28 11.82 -2.24
N ARG A 193 -7.63 10.56 -2.54
CA ARG A 193 -7.93 9.52 -1.56
C ARG A 193 -6.75 8.57 -1.31
N VAL A 194 -5.58 8.90 -1.84
CA VAL A 194 -4.33 8.17 -1.57
C VAL A 194 -3.51 8.94 -0.53
N ILE A 195 -3.29 8.27 0.60
CA ILE A 195 -2.41 8.68 1.69
C ILE A 195 -1.21 7.74 1.66
N GLY A 196 -0.01 8.30 1.70
CA GLY A 196 1.20 7.50 1.80
C GLY A 196 2.41 8.31 2.18
N SER A 197 3.56 7.63 2.15
CA SER A 197 4.87 8.23 2.37
C SER A 197 5.21 9.28 1.31
N SER A 198 6.12 10.18 1.65
CA SER A 198 6.59 11.22 0.74
C SER A 198 7.93 11.74 1.22
N ASN A 199 8.82 12.00 0.27
CA ASN A 199 9.89 12.97 0.49
C ASN A 199 9.31 14.38 0.60
N ALA A 200 10.09 15.31 1.12
CA ALA A 200 9.70 16.71 1.21
C ALA A 200 9.47 17.29 -0.18
N LEU A 201 8.33 17.96 -0.33
CA LEU A 201 7.98 18.73 -1.50
C LEU A 201 8.25 20.21 -1.25
N GLU A 202 8.69 20.91 -2.29
CA GLU A 202 8.93 22.35 -2.23
C GLU A 202 8.30 23.04 -3.45
N TYR A 203 7.57 24.12 -3.18
CA TYR A 203 7.11 25.03 -4.22
C TYR A 203 8.30 25.78 -4.81
N GLN A 204 8.43 25.76 -6.14
CA GLN A 204 9.43 26.52 -6.87
C GLN A 204 8.80 27.31 -8.00
N GLU A 205 9.36 28.49 -8.23
CA GLU A 205 9.05 29.31 -9.39
C GLU A 205 10.28 29.39 -10.28
N ASP A 206 10.08 29.24 -11.58
CA ASP A 206 11.10 29.46 -12.61
C ASP A 206 10.54 30.28 -13.78
N GLU A 207 11.35 30.48 -14.82
CA GLU A 207 10.97 31.27 -16.01
C GLU A 207 9.77 30.67 -16.78
N ARG A 208 9.37 29.43 -16.49
CA ARG A 208 8.29 28.69 -17.15
C ARG A 208 7.02 28.60 -16.30
N GLY A 209 7.06 29.03 -15.04
CA GLY A 209 5.90 29.07 -14.15
C GLY A 209 6.22 28.58 -12.75
N ALA A 210 5.26 27.91 -12.12
CA ALA A 210 5.40 27.35 -10.79
C ALA A 210 5.28 25.81 -10.83
N SER A 211 6.08 25.13 -10.02
CA SER A 211 6.08 23.68 -9.87
C SER A 211 6.20 23.28 -8.42
N VAL A 212 5.83 22.03 -8.11
CA VAL A 212 6.12 21.39 -6.83
C VAL A 212 7.16 20.33 -7.09
N VAL A 213 8.31 20.40 -6.41
CA VAL A 213 9.42 19.47 -6.67
C VAL A 213 9.80 18.65 -5.45
N TYR A 214 10.31 17.45 -5.71
CA TYR A 214 10.87 16.56 -4.72
C TYR A 214 12.22 17.07 -4.19
N ARG A 215 12.44 16.97 -2.88
CA ARG A 215 13.72 17.23 -2.22
C ARG A 215 14.32 15.96 -1.66
N ALA A 216 15.65 15.93 -1.57
CA ALA A 216 16.40 14.85 -0.93
C ALA A 216 16.32 14.93 0.60
N ARG A 217 15.09 15.02 1.14
CA ARG A 217 14.81 15.13 2.56
C ARG A 217 13.53 14.35 2.86
N PRO A 218 13.49 13.55 3.94
CA PRO A 218 12.24 12.91 4.36
C PRO A 218 11.18 13.95 4.75
N ASP A 219 9.91 13.62 4.56
CA ASP A 219 8.78 14.41 5.10
C ASP A 219 7.88 13.52 5.95
N VAL A 220 7.22 12.54 5.34
CA VAL A 220 6.33 11.61 6.04
C VAL A 220 6.68 10.18 5.63
N PHE A 221 6.81 9.31 6.62
CA PHE A 221 6.83 7.87 6.45
C PHE A 221 5.53 7.32 7.02
N ASP A 222 4.58 6.97 6.15
CA ASP A 222 3.20 6.65 6.52
C ASP A 222 3.03 5.17 6.86
N ASP A 223 3.74 4.73 7.89
CA ASP A 223 3.69 3.36 8.38
C ASP A 223 3.55 3.30 9.92
N GLY A 224 3.08 2.16 10.43
CA GLY A 224 2.89 1.95 11.86
C GLY A 224 1.95 3.01 12.46
N PRO A 225 2.32 3.62 13.61
CA PRO A 225 1.49 4.63 14.27
C PRO A 225 1.18 5.85 13.39
N VAL A 226 2.03 6.14 12.39
CA VAL A 226 1.87 7.29 11.51
C VAL A 226 0.63 7.13 10.62
N LYS A 227 0.28 5.91 10.18
CA LYS A 227 -0.95 5.64 9.43
C LYS A 227 -2.19 6.19 10.13
N ALA A 228 -2.34 5.94 11.44
CA ALA A 228 -3.48 6.45 12.20
C ALA A 228 -3.52 7.99 12.26
N VAL A 229 -2.36 8.63 12.45
CA VAL A 229 -2.22 10.09 12.47
C VAL A 229 -2.53 10.70 11.10
N ARG A 230 -2.11 10.04 10.02
CA ARG A 230 -2.31 10.50 8.65
C ARG A 230 -3.73 10.31 8.16
N ILE A 231 -4.37 9.21 8.52
CA ILE A 231 -5.81 9.03 8.35
C ILE A 231 -6.56 10.18 9.02
N TRP A 232 -6.29 10.47 10.29
CA TRP A 232 -6.98 11.58 10.97
C TRP A 232 -6.68 12.94 10.32
N SER A 233 -5.42 13.25 10.02
CA SER A 233 -5.04 14.57 9.48
C SER A 233 -5.47 14.81 8.03
N ARG A 234 -5.73 13.75 7.24
CA ARG A 234 -6.15 13.86 5.83
C ARG A 234 -7.63 13.61 5.61
N VAL A 235 -8.23 12.71 6.38
CA VAL A 235 -9.65 12.36 6.25
C VAL A 235 -10.51 13.11 7.28
N GLY A 236 -9.96 13.42 8.45
CA GLY A 236 -10.70 14.09 9.53
C GLY A 236 -11.70 13.17 10.25
N ARG A 237 -11.63 11.85 10.01
CA ARG A 237 -12.59 10.86 10.53
C ARG A 237 -11.90 9.56 10.90
N ARG A 238 -12.52 8.80 11.81
CA ARG A 238 -12.13 7.41 12.05
C ARG A 238 -12.78 6.53 10.99
N PRO A 239 -12.04 5.62 10.33
CA PRO A 239 -12.64 4.61 9.49
C PRO A 239 -13.51 3.68 10.33
N ILE A 240 -14.54 3.09 9.74
CA ILE A 240 -15.33 2.00 10.33
C ILE A 240 -14.97 0.64 9.71
N LEU A 241 -14.23 0.66 8.60
CA LEU A 241 -13.66 -0.53 7.97
C LEU A 241 -12.19 -0.30 7.64
N SER A 242 -11.33 -1.27 7.94
CA SER A 242 -9.95 -1.26 7.48
C SER A 242 -9.45 -2.62 7.02
N ALA A 243 -8.48 -2.61 6.11
CA ALA A 243 -7.77 -3.81 5.66
C ALA A 243 -6.26 -3.54 5.58
N GLY A 244 -5.47 -4.52 6.04
CA GLY A 244 -4.01 -4.52 5.96
C GLY A 244 -3.46 -5.95 5.96
N ASN A 245 -2.15 -6.12 5.88
CA ASN A 245 -1.50 -7.44 5.84
C ASN A 245 -0.20 -7.53 6.66
N ALA A 246 0.34 -6.41 7.18
CA ALA A 246 1.60 -6.40 7.92
C ALA A 246 1.51 -5.74 9.31
N ASN A 247 2.54 -5.93 10.15
CA ASN A 247 2.64 -5.34 11.50
C ASN A 247 2.52 -3.81 11.47
N GLY A 248 2.96 -3.17 10.38
CA GLY A 248 2.78 -1.72 10.14
C GLY A 248 1.32 -1.27 10.10
N ASP A 249 0.38 -2.16 9.78
CA ASP A 249 -1.06 -1.85 9.72
C ASP A 249 -1.77 -1.90 11.07
N ILE A 250 -1.14 -2.49 12.08
CA ILE A 250 -1.75 -2.68 13.40
C ILE A 250 -2.38 -1.38 13.93
N PRO A 251 -1.68 -0.22 13.95
CA PRO A 251 -2.26 0.99 14.49
C PRO A 251 -3.43 1.54 13.66
N MET A 252 -3.43 1.36 12.33
CA MET A 252 -4.56 1.69 11.47
C MET A 252 -5.78 0.81 11.81
N LEU A 253 -5.57 -0.51 11.91
CA LEU A 253 -6.62 -1.47 12.25
C LEU A 253 -7.20 -1.16 13.63
N GLU A 254 -6.36 -0.93 14.64
CA GLU A 254 -6.78 -0.56 16.01
C GLU A 254 -7.51 0.80 16.05
N PHE A 255 -7.07 1.76 15.26
CA PHE A 255 -7.71 3.08 15.17
C PHE A 255 -9.12 3.01 14.55
N THR A 256 -9.42 1.97 13.77
CA THR A 256 -10.72 1.76 13.12
C THR A 256 -11.84 1.47 14.13
N GLY A 257 -12.97 2.16 13.95
CA GLY A 257 -14.11 2.23 14.85
C GLY A 257 -13.85 3.13 16.05
N GLY A 258 -14.52 2.85 17.16
CA GLY A 258 -14.36 3.60 18.41
C GLY A 258 -15.46 3.25 19.42
N PRO A 259 -15.47 3.87 20.61
CA PRO A 259 -16.48 3.59 21.63
C PRO A 259 -17.94 3.72 21.15
N SER A 260 -18.17 4.54 20.13
CA SER A 260 -19.48 4.80 19.53
C SER A 260 -19.57 4.40 18.05
N LEU A 261 -18.56 3.71 17.50
CA LEU A 261 -18.51 3.36 16.08
C LEU A 261 -18.21 1.86 15.91
N PRO A 262 -19.03 1.14 15.13
CA PRO A 262 -18.74 -0.25 14.80
C PRO A 262 -17.44 -0.33 13.97
N ALA A 263 -16.76 -1.47 14.05
CA ALA A 263 -15.52 -1.70 13.32
C ALA A 263 -15.54 -3.06 12.60
N LEU A 264 -15.12 -3.08 11.34
CA LEU A 264 -14.64 -4.28 10.67
C LEU A 264 -13.15 -4.11 10.37
N ARG A 265 -12.34 -5.05 10.86
CA ARG A 265 -10.89 -5.07 10.65
C ARG A 265 -10.56 -6.35 9.89
N LEU A 266 -10.01 -6.19 8.69
CA LEU A 266 -9.63 -7.28 7.80
C LEU A 266 -8.11 -7.43 7.79
N VAL A 267 -7.63 -8.66 7.87
CA VAL A 267 -6.19 -8.99 7.78
C VAL A 267 -6.00 -9.97 6.63
N VAL A 268 -5.29 -9.58 5.58
CA VAL A 268 -4.95 -10.50 4.49
C VAL A 268 -3.83 -11.42 4.96
N LEU A 269 -4.09 -12.73 4.91
CA LEU A 269 -3.13 -13.79 5.22
C LEU A 269 -2.65 -14.43 3.92
N HIS A 270 -1.38 -14.21 3.59
CA HIS A 270 -0.70 -14.81 2.46
C HIS A 270 -0.30 -16.26 2.78
N ASP A 271 -1.18 -17.20 2.50
CA ASP A 271 -1.01 -18.63 2.77
C ASP A 271 -1.14 -19.51 1.51
N ASP A 272 -0.93 -18.92 0.33
CA ASP A 272 -1.09 -19.58 -0.96
C ASP A 272 0.19 -19.54 -1.80
N GLU A 273 1.05 -20.55 -1.61
CA GLU A 273 2.27 -20.75 -2.39
C GLU A 273 2.01 -21.26 -3.82
N GLU A 274 0.79 -21.71 -4.14
CA GLU A 274 0.46 -22.25 -5.46
C GLU A 274 0.07 -21.14 -6.45
N ARG A 275 -0.69 -20.15 -5.97
CA ARG A 275 -1.26 -19.07 -6.80
C ARG A 275 -0.54 -17.73 -6.62
N GLU A 276 0.18 -17.55 -5.52
CA GLU A 276 0.87 -16.30 -5.18
C GLU A 276 2.15 -16.57 -4.37
N PHE A 277 2.18 -16.15 -3.10
CA PHE A 277 3.27 -16.40 -2.17
C PHE A 277 2.67 -16.77 -0.81
N ALA A 278 3.34 -17.67 -0.08
CA ALA A 278 3.01 -17.95 1.32
C ALA A 278 4.07 -17.34 2.23
N TYR A 279 3.67 -16.42 3.12
CA TYR A 279 4.57 -15.77 4.06
C TYR A 279 3.81 -15.15 5.22
N THR A 280 4.45 -15.13 6.39
CA THR A 280 3.99 -14.40 7.58
C THR A 280 5.06 -13.47 8.14
N ASP A 281 6.26 -13.46 7.55
CA ASP A 281 7.36 -12.60 7.97
C ASP A 281 6.93 -11.12 7.88
N GLY A 282 6.94 -10.43 9.01
CA GLY A 282 6.48 -9.05 9.13
C GLY A 282 4.99 -8.90 9.45
N ALA A 283 4.24 -9.99 9.65
CA ALA A 283 2.81 -10.01 10.00
C ALA A 283 2.50 -10.83 11.27
N GLU A 284 3.53 -11.34 11.96
CA GLU A 284 3.37 -12.25 13.11
C GLU A 284 2.59 -11.59 14.26
N GLU A 285 2.97 -10.35 14.62
CA GLU A 285 2.28 -9.59 15.65
C GLU A 285 0.86 -9.23 15.21
N LEU A 286 0.68 -8.89 13.93
CA LEU A 286 -0.62 -8.59 13.36
C LEU A 286 -1.58 -9.78 13.51
N LEU A 287 -1.12 -10.98 13.18
CA LEU A 287 -1.91 -12.21 13.28
C LEU A 287 -2.24 -12.56 14.74
N GLU A 288 -1.28 -12.40 15.66
CA GLU A 288 -1.55 -12.55 17.11
C GLU A 288 -2.61 -11.57 17.60
N ARG A 289 -2.54 -10.30 17.19
CA ARG A 289 -3.54 -9.28 17.56
C ARG A 289 -4.88 -9.54 16.90
N ALA A 290 -4.90 -10.04 15.66
CA ALA A 290 -6.13 -10.43 14.98
C ALA A 290 -6.85 -11.55 15.72
N GLU A 291 -6.12 -12.58 16.17
CA GLU A 291 -6.67 -13.68 16.96
C GLU A 291 -7.23 -13.17 18.30
N ARG A 292 -6.44 -12.41 19.06
CA ARG A 292 -6.85 -11.88 20.38
C ARG A 292 -8.00 -10.86 20.28
N GLY A 293 -8.00 -10.05 19.23
CA GLY A 293 -8.94 -8.96 19.00
C GLY A 293 -10.18 -9.33 18.19
N GLY A 294 -10.27 -10.58 17.73
CA GLY A 294 -11.39 -11.06 16.90
C GLY A 294 -11.47 -10.38 15.53
N TRP A 295 -10.33 -9.97 14.96
CA TRP A 295 -10.31 -9.40 13.61
C TRP A 295 -10.54 -10.50 12.58
N THR A 296 -11.05 -10.12 11.41
CA THR A 296 -11.36 -11.09 10.35
C THR A 296 -10.10 -11.33 9.53
N VAL A 297 -9.47 -12.49 9.73
CA VAL A 297 -8.38 -12.96 8.88
C VAL A 297 -8.98 -13.51 7.58
N VAL A 298 -8.43 -13.07 6.45
CA VAL A 298 -8.80 -13.43 5.08
C VAL A 298 -7.67 -14.29 4.51
N SER A 299 -7.90 -15.59 4.34
CA SER A 299 -6.94 -16.50 3.73
C SER A 299 -6.94 -16.31 2.22
N VAL A 300 -5.79 -15.97 1.63
CA VAL A 300 -5.63 -15.93 0.17
C VAL A 300 -5.97 -17.30 -0.42
N ARG A 301 -5.54 -18.39 0.24
CA ARG A 301 -5.80 -19.76 -0.21
C ARG A 301 -7.27 -20.13 -0.16
N ASP A 302 -7.94 -19.86 0.96
CA ASP A 302 -9.23 -20.47 1.28
C ASP A 302 -10.42 -19.51 1.04
N ASP A 303 -10.23 -18.19 1.12
CA ASP A 303 -11.31 -17.21 0.94
C ASP A 303 -11.39 -16.63 -0.49
N TRP A 304 -10.30 -16.70 -1.29
CA TRP A 304 -10.30 -16.15 -2.65
C TRP A 304 -10.40 -17.23 -3.73
N THR A 305 -11.32 -17.07 -4.68
CA THR A 305 -11.44 -17.95 -5.85
C THR A 305 -10.36 -17.70 -6.90
N THR A 306 -9.93 -16.44 -7.04
CA THR A 306 -8.81 -16.01 -7.90
C THR A 306 -7.91 -15.05 -7.14
N VAL A 307 -6.61 -15.06 -7.44
CA VAL A 307 -5.64 -14.15 -6.81
C VAL A 307 -5.24 -13.02 -7.75
N PHE A 308 -5.02 -13.30 -9.03
CA PHE A 308 -4.67 -12.28 -10.03
C PHE A 308 -5.69 -12.27 -11.18
N ARG A 309 -5.69 -11.18 -11.97
CA ARG A 309 -6.45 -11.12 -13.24
C ARG A 309 -5.75 -11.89 -14.36
#